data_AF-A0A5C5PRY6-F1
#
_entry.id   AF-A0A5C5PRY6-F1
#
_cell.length_a   1.000
_cell.length_b   1.000
_cell.length_c   1.000
_cell.angle_alpha   90.00
_cell.angle_beta   90.00
_cell.angle_gamma   90.00
#
_symmetry.space_group_name_H-M   'P 1'
#
loop_
_entity.id
_entity.type
_entity.pdbx_description
1 polymer ?
#
loop_
_entity_poly.entity_id
_entity_poly.type
_entity_poly.pdbx_seq_one_letter_code
_entity_poly.pdbx_strand_id
1 'polypeptide(L)'
;MSQRDQLLSIIERDVLDDVTDFALLNEQMTRLHGLLLARDTDEINVANESILLLLDAVRGRARRRSKVLAAFQLGAGSQAMDTLIGYLAPVRQSRVHTAWKEVVSGAERCLLLNERNGKLLALQSDIVQRLLDPQAGELYAPEY
;
A
#
# COMPACT_ATOMS: atom_id res chain seq x y z
N MET A 1 6.65 30.69 -15.88
CA MET A 1 6.47 29.84 -14.67
C MET A 1 7.84 29.66 -14.03
N SER A 2 7.96 29.80 -12.72
CA SER A 2 9.25 29.57 -12.03
C SER A 2 9.53 28.07 -11.91
N GLN A 3 10.80 27.68 -11.84
CA GLN A 3 11.21 26.27 -11.59
C GLN A 3 10.59 25.73 -10.29
N ARG A 4 10.40 26.60 -9.29
CA ARG A 4 9.72 26.29 -8.03
C ARG A 4 8.25 25.92 -8.24
N ASP A 5 7.52 26.68 -9.05
CA ASP A 5 6.11 26.40 -9.34
C ASP A 5 5.92 25.09 -10.12
N GLN A 6 6.87 24.76 -11.00
CA GLN A 6 6.87 23.50 -11.73
C GLN A 6 7.04 22.31 -10.78
N LEU A 7 8.00 22.38 -9.85
CA LEU A 7 8.19 21.34 -8.83
C LEU A 7 6.95 21.17 -7.95
N LEU A 8 6.33 22.27 -7.52
CA LEU A 8 5.09 22.23 -6.74
C LEU A 8 3.92 21.60 -7.52
N SER A 9 3.82 21.87 -8.83
CA SER A 9 2.77 21.28 -9.68
C SER A 9 2.98 19.78 -9.91
N ILE A 10 4.24 19.32 -9.97
CA ILE A 10 4.57 17.89 -10.02
C ILE A 10 4.13 17.19 -8.73
N ILE A 11 4.41 17.80 -7.57
CA ILE A 11 4.01 17.25 -6.27
C ILE A 11 2.50 17.20 -6.12
N GLU A 12 1.81 18.25 -6.53
CA GLU A 12 0.35 18.27 -6.56
C GLU A 12 -0.21 17.10 -7.38
N ARG A 13 0.31 16.87 -8.59
CA ARG A 13 -0.09 15.70 -9.39
C ARG A 13 0.26 14.38 -8.69
N ASP A 14 1.49 14.24 -8.17
CA ASP A 14 1.93 13.01 -7.50
C ASP A 14 1.04 12.67 -6.29
N VAL A 15 0.57 13.67 -5.53
CA VAL A 15 -0.33 13.46 -4.38
C VAL A 15 -1.73 13.04 -4.85
N LEU A 16 -2.26 13.66 -5.92
CA LEU A 16 -3.56 13.29 -6.46
C LEU A 16 -3.55 11.86 -7.07
N ASP A 17 -2.48 11.52 -7.79
CA ASP A 17 -2.30 10.16 -8.33
C ASP A 17 -2.18 9.12 -7.19
N ASP A 18 -1.51 9.47 -6.07
CA ASP A 18 -1.46 8.60 -4.89
C ASP A 18 -2.84 8.38 -4.28
N VAL A 19 -3.74 9.37 -4.25
CA VAL A 19 -5.11 9.16 -3.74
C VAL A 19 -5.81 8.06 -4.54
N THR A 20 -5.72 8.13 -5.87
CA THR A 20 -6.31 7.11 -6.76
C THR A 20 -5.67 5.74 -6.54
N ASP A 21 -4.34 5.67 -6.52
CA ASP A 21 -3.65 4.39 -6.40
C ASP A 21 -3.84 3.74 -5.02
N PHE A 22 -3.90 4.52 -3.94
CA PHE A 22 -4.22 3.97 -2.61
C PHE A 22 -5.68 3.52 -2.51
N ALA A 23 -6.62 4.16 -3.20
CA ALA A 23 -8.00 3.68 -3.27
C ALA A 23 -8.05 2.31 -3.97
N LEU A 24 -7.41 2.19 -5.14
CA LEU A 24 -7.31 0.94 -5.88
C LEU A 24 -6.57 -0.16 -5.09
N LEU A 25 -5.49 0.20 -4.38
CA LEU A 25 -4.73 -0.75 -3.57
C LEU A 25 -5.58 -1.31 -2.41
N ASN A 26 -6.37 -0.47 -1.75
CA ASN A 26 -7.29 -0.90 -0.69
C ASN A 26 -8.38 -1.84 -1.25
N GLU A 27 -8.91 -1.54 -2.44
CA GLU A 27 -9.87 -2.40 -3.13
C GLU A 27 -9.26 -3.77 -3.48
N GLN A 28 -8.08 -3.79 -4.10
CA GLN A 28 -7.38 -5.03 -4.47
C GLN A 28 -7.03 -5.86 -3.25
N MET A 29 -6.60 -5.26 -2.14
CA MET A 29 -6.32 -6.02 -0.91
C MET A 29 -7.58 -6.57 -0.23
N THR A 30 -8.70 -5.86 -0.36
CA THR A 30 -9.99 -6.36 0.11
C THR A 30 -10.47 -7.53 -0.75
N ARG A 31 -10.32 -7.42 -2.07
CA ARG A 31 -10.59 -8.49 -3.03
C ARG A 31 -9.72 -9.71 -2.75
N LEU A 32 -8.41 -9.50 -2.57
CA LEU A 32 -7.45 -10.55 -2.24
C LEU A 32 -7.88 -11.31 -0.98
N HIS A 33 -8.42 -10.64 0.04
CA HIS A 33 -8.95 -11.33 1.21
C HIS A 33 -10.04 -12.34 0.88
N GLY A 34 -11.00 -11.97 0.02
CA GLY A 34 -12.07 -12.85 -0.44
C GLY A 34 -11.53 -14.03 -1.25
N LEU A 35 -10.57 -13.77 -2.14
CA LEU A 35 -9.94 -14.80 -2.95
C LEU A 35 -9.12 -15.79 -2.10
N LEU A 36 -8.44 -15.30 -1.06
CA LEU A 36 -7.74 -16.13 -0.08
C LEU A 36 -8.71 -17.06 0.68
N LEU A 37 -9.92 -16.58 1.03
CA LEU A 37 -10.94 -17.42 1.64
C LEU A 37 -11.48 -18.48 0.67
N ALA A 38 -11.69 -18.10 -0.59
CA ALA A 38 -12.13 -19.01 -1.66
C ALA A 38 -11.04 -19.98 -2.15
N ARG A 39 -9.77 -19.71 -1.80
CA ARG A 39 -8.57 -20.42 -2.28
C ARG A 39 -8.43 -20.42 -3.80
N ASP A 40 -8.89 -19.35 -4.45
CA ASP A 40 -8.79 -19.16 -5.89
C ASP A 40 -7.37 -18.69 -6.26
N THR A 41 -6.47 -19.64 -6.45
CA THR A 41 -5.03 -19.38 -6.66
C THR A 41 -4.74 -18.56 -7.91
N ASP A 42 -5.54 -18.72 -8.96
CA ASP A 42 -5.31 -18.02 -10.22
C ASP A 42 -5.65 -16.53 -10.07
N GLU A 43 -6.82 -16.23 -9.50
CA GLU A 43 -7.22 -14.85 -9.21
C GLU A 43 -6.37 -14.20 -8.12
N ILE A 44 -5.85 -14.97 -7.15
CA ILE A 44 -4.88 -14.49 -6.16
C ILE A 44 -3.61 -13.97 -6.86
N ASN A 45 -3.09 -14.70 -7.86
CA ASN A 45 -1.90 -14.27 -8.59
C ASN A 45 -2.16 -12.98 -9.37
N VAL A 46 -3.29 -12.88 -10.06
CA VAL A 46 -3.70 -11.67 -10.80
C VAL A 46 -3.83 -10.46 -9.86
N ALA A 47 -4.45 -10.65 -8.69
CA ALA A 47 -4.58 -9.59 -7.69
C ALA A 47 -3.22 -9.16 -7.15
N ASN A 48 -2.30 -10.09 -6.89
CA ASN A 48 -0.96 -9.79 -6.41
C ASN A 48 -0.12 -9.02 -7.44
N GLU A 49 -0.18 -9.39 -8.73
CA GLU A 49 0.49 -8.64 -9.80
C GLU A 49 -0.01 -7.20 -9.88
N SER A 50 -1.33 -7.01 -9.80
CA SER A 50 -1.96 -5.69 -9.80
C SER A 50 -1.50 -4.85 -8.59
N ILE A 51 -1.43 -5.46 -7.41
CA ILE A 51 -0.94 -4.83 -6.18
C ILE A 51 0.53 -4.40 -6.32
N LEU A 52 1.39 -5.26 -6.90
CA LEU A 52 2.81 -4.95 -7.10
C LEU A 52 3.01 -3.76 -8.04
N LEU A 53 2.25 -3.70 -9.14
CA LEU A 53 2.30 -2.57 -10.09
C LEU A 53 1.93 -1.25 -9.43
N LEU A 54 0.85 -1.24 -8.61
CA LEU A 54 0.42 -0.06 -7.86
C LEU A 54 1.49 0.37 -6.83
N LEU A 55 2.08 -0.59 -6.12
CA LEU A 55 3.13 -0.32 -5.14
C LEU A 55 4.38 0.30 -5.78
N ASP A 56 4.78 -0.16 -6.96
CA ASP A 56 5.93 0.40 -7.67
C ASP A 56 5.66 1.83 -8.16
N ALA A 57 4.43 2.13 -8.60
CA ALA A 57 4.02 3.49 -8.94
C ALA A 57 4.08 4.43 -7.73
N VAL A 58 3.50 4.01 -6.59
CA VAL A 58 3.53 4.76 -5.32
C VAL A 58 4.97 4.96 -4.83
N ARG A 59 5.82 3.93 -4.90
CA ARG A 59 7.25 4.04 -4.54
C ARG A 59 8.00 5.02 -5.43
N GLY A 60 7.72 5.01 -6.74
CA GLY A 60 8.26 5.96 -7.69
C GLY A 60 7.92 7.40 -7.30
N ARG A 61 6.65 7.66 -6.99
CA ARG A 61 6.16 8.97 -6.53
C ARG A 61 6.74 9.37 -5.18
N ALA A 62 6.81 8.45 -4.22
CA ALA A 62 7.45 8.72 -2.92
C ALA A 62 8.91 9.16 -3.08
N ARG A 63 9.69 8.47 -3.93
CA ARG A 63 11.08 8.87 -4.23
C ARG A 63 11.16 10.25 -4.87
N ARG A 64 10.24 10.60 -5.77
CA ARG A 64 10.18 11.96 -6.35
C ARG A 64 9.87 13.01 -5.30
N ARG A 65 8.85 12.78 -4.45
CA ARG A 65 8.53 13.69 -3.33
C ARG A 65 9.73 13.91 -2.42
N SER A 66 10.45 12.85 -2.04
CA SER A 66 11.66 12.99 -1.22
C SER A 66 12.74 13.85 -1.88
N LYS A 67 12.94 13.73 -3.20
CA LYS A 67 13.89 14.59 -3.93
C LYS A 67 13.46 16.05 -3.93
N VAL A 68 12.16 16.32 -4.09
CA VAL A 68 11.64 17.69 -4.05
C VAL A 68 11.75 18.27 -2.65
N LEU A 69 11.39 17.53 -1.60
CA LEU A 69 11.59 17.97 -0.22
C LEU A 69 13.04 18.35 0.05
N ALA A 70 14.00 17.50 -0.38
CA ALA A 70 15.43 17.80 -0.27
C ALA A 70 15.83 19.06 -1.05
N ALA A 71 15.29 19.29 -2.25
CA ALA A 71 15.54 20.49 -3.03
C ALA A 71 15.00 21.77 -2.36
N PHE A 72 13.96 21.64 -1.55
CA PHE A 72 13.40 22.72 -0.72
C PHE A 72 14.07 22.81 0.66
N GLN A 73 15.10 22.01 0.93
CA GLN A 73 15.77 21.88 2.23
C GLN A 73 14.80 21.54 3.38
N LEU A 74 13.68 20.91 3.03
CA LEU A 74 12.75 20.33 3.98
C LEU A 74 13.25 18.92 4.29
N GLY A 75 13.38 18.60 5.58
CA GLY A 75 13.81 17.28 6.02
C GLY A 75 12.84 16.16 5.63
N ALA A 76 13.01 14.99 6.24
CA ALA A 76 12.06 13.90 6.11
C ALA A 76 10.94 14.00 7.17
N GLY A 77 9.76 13.46 6.87
CA GLY A 77 8.68 13.30 7.84
C GLY A 77 7.37 13.96 7.44
N SER A 78 6.32 13.70 8.23
CA SER A 78 4.96 14.19 7.99
C SER A 78 4.87 15.72 7.91
N GLN A 79 5.59 16.42 8.80
CA GLN A 79 5.64 17.90 8.83
C GLN A 79 6.31 18.52 7.58
N ALA A 80 7.20 17.78 6.91
CA ALA A 80 7.90 18.28 5.73
C ALA A 80 6.92 18.46 4.55
N MET A 81 5.96 17.55 4.40
CA MET A 81 4.91 17.65 3.38
C MET A 81 3.94 18.79 3.68
N ASP A 82 3.51 18.96 4.93
CA ASP A 82 2.64 20.09 5.32
C ASP A 82 3.31 21.43 5.01
N THR A 83 4.61 21.54 5.30
CA THR A 83 5.41 22.73 4.99
C THR A 83 5.53 22.96 3.48
N LEU A 84 5.77 21.90 2.70
CA LEU A 84 5.85 22.00 1.23
C LEU A 84 4.52 22.44 0.62
N ILE A 85 3.41 21.90 1.12
CA ILE A 85 2.04 22.26 0.72
C ILE A 85 1.74 23.73 1.06
N GLY A 86 2.27 24.25 2.17
CA GLY A 86 2.18 25.65 2.55
C GLY A 86 2.79 26.64 1.54
N TYR A 87 3.66 26.18 0.62
CA TYR A 87 4.18 27.01 -0.47
C TYR A 87 3.25 27.11 -1.70
N LEU A 88 2.14 26.36 -1.71
CA LEU A 88 1.13 26.44 -2.77
C LEU A 88 0.24 27.69 -2.60
N ALA A 89 -0.31 28.20 -3.69
CA ALA A 89 -1.36 29.21 -3.64
C ALA A 89 -2.59 28.67 -2.87
N PRO A 90 -3.35 29.52 -2.15
CA PRO A 90 -4.38 29.08 -1.20
C PRO A 90 -5.40 28.08 -1.76
N VAL A 91 -5.84 28.29 -3.01
CA VAL A 91 -6.80 27.40 -3.69
C VAL A 91 -6.23 26.00 -3.89
N ARG A 92 -4.96 25.89 -4.30
CA ARG A 92 -4.29 24.59 -4.49
C ARG A 92 -3.92 23.95 -3.16
N GLN A 93 -3.49 24.77 -2.20
CA GLN A 93 -3.07 24.33 -0.88
C GLN A 93 -4.15 23.51 -0.19
N SER A 94 -5.39 24.03 -0.11
CA SER A 94 -6.50 23.32 0.53
C SER A 94 -6.78 21.97 -0.14
N ARG A 95 -6.82 21.93 -1.47
CA ARG A 95 -7.03 20.70 -2.24
C ARG A 95 -5.94 19.66 -1.99
N VAL A 96 -4.68 20.05 -2.10
CA VAL A 96 -3.53 19.13 -1.94
C VAL A 96 -3.41 18.66 -0.49
N HIS A 97 -3.73 19.52 0.48
CA HIS A 97 -3.72 19.14 1.88
C HIS A 97 -4.79 18.08 2.21
N THR A 98 -6.01 18.23 1.67
CA THR A 98 -7.05 17.20 1.80
C THR A 98 -6.63 15.90 1.14
N ALA A 99 -6.13 15.95 -0.10
CA ALA A 99 -5.63 14.79 -0.81
C ALA A 99 -4.48 14.10 -0.04
N TRP A 100 -3.57 14.86 0.56
CA TRP A 100 -2.47 14.30 1.35
C TRP A 100 -2.97 13.53 2.58
N LYS A 101 -3.98 14.05 3.28
CA LYS A 101 -4.63 13.33 4.39
C LYS A 101 -5.28 12.03 3.93
N GLU A 102 -5.91 12.03 2.76
CA GLU A 102 -6.49 10.82 2.17
C GLU A 102 -5.42 9.78 1.82
N VAL A 103 -4.27 10.20 1.30
CA VAL A 103 -3.11 9.33 1.05
C VAL A 103 -2.62 8.67 2.34
N VAL A 104 -2.42 9.45 3.40
CA VAL A 104 -1.97 8.93 4.70
C VAL A 104 -2.98 7.91 5.25
N SER A 105 -4.27 8.27 5.26
CA SER A 105 -5.32 7.36 5.71
C SER A 105 -5.42 6.10 4.82
N GLY A 106 -5.22 6.24 3.51
CA GLY A 106 -5.19 5.14 2.56
C GLY A 106 -4.05 4.15 2.83
N ALA A 107 -2.86 4.67 3.17
CA ALA A 107 -1.71 3.86 3.53
C ALA A 107 -1.90 3.13 4.87
N GLU A 108 -2.52 3.78 5.86
CA GLU A 108 -2.86 3.15 7.14
C GLU A 108 -3.86 2.00 6.96
N ARG A 109 -4.92 2.20 6.15
CA ARG A 109 -5.85 1.13 5.79
C ARG A 109 -5.15 -0.02 5.10
N CYS A 110 -4.19 0.29 4.22
CA CYS A 110 -3.41 -0.72 3.53
C CYS A 110 -2.62 -1.61 4.51
N LEU A 111 -2.00 -1.00 5.52
CA LEU A 111 -1.29 -1.75 6.56
C LEU A 111 -2.21 -2.73 7.29
N LEU A 112 -3.40 -2.27 7.71
CA LEU A 112 -4.38 -3.10 8.41
C LEU A 112 -4.89 -4.26 7.55
N LEU A 113 -5.17 -4.01 6.27
CA LEU A 113 -5.59 -5.04 5.33
C LEU A 113 -4.48 -6.08 5.08
N ASN A 114 -3.24 -5.63 4.95
CA ASN A 114 -2.10 -6.52 4.78
C ASN A 114 -1.90 -7.43 6.01
N GLU A 115 -1.99 -6.89 7.23
CA GLU A 115 -1.94 -7.69 8.46
C GLU A 115 -3.06 -8.74 8.51
N ARG A 116 -4.28 -8.36 8.13
CA ARG A 116 -5.42 -9.27 8.08
C ARG A 116 -5.21 -10.40 7.06
N ASN A 117 -4.73 -10.06 5.87
CA ASN A 117 -4.44 -11.05 4.82
C ASN A 117 -3.30 -11.99 5.25
N GLY A 118 -2.25 -11.45 5.88
CA GLY A 118 -1.14 -12.23 6.43
C GLY A 118 -1.57 -13.22 7.52
N LYS A 119 -2.45 -12.81 8.44
CA LYS A 119 -3.03 -13.71 9.47
C LYS A 119 -3.79 -14.89 8.85
N LEU A 120 -4.56 -14.62 7.80
CA LEU A 120 -5.30 -15.68 7.09
C LEU A 120 -4.36 -16.67 6.41
N LEU A 121 -3.33 -16.17 5.73
CA LEU A 121 -2.30 -17.01 5.10
C LEU A 121 -1.55 -17.89 6.11
N ALA A 122 -1.18 -17.31 7.27
CA ALA A 122 -0.54 -18.06 8.35
C ALA A 122 -1.44 -19.21 8.84
N LEU A 123 -2.72 -18.93 9.11
CA LEU A 123 -3.68 -19.96 9.52
C LEU A 123 -3.81 -21.08 8.47
N GLN A 124 -3.87 -20.72 7.18
CA GLN A 124 -3.95 -21.72 6.11
C GLN A 124 -2.68 -22.58 6.03
N SER A 125 -1.50 -21.96 6.17
CA SER A 125 -0.22 -22.65 6.23
C SER A 125 -0.17 -23.64 7.40
N ASP A 126 -0.60 -23.22 8.60
CA ASP A 126 -0.61 -24.08 9.79
C ASP A 126 -1.48 -25.32 9.60
N ILE A 127 -2.66 -25.17 8.96
CA ILE A 127 -3.55 -26.31 8.66
C ILE A 127 -2.87 -27.28 7.70
N VAL A 128 -2.27 -26.77 6.63
CA VAL A 128 -1.58 -27.61 5.64
C VAL A 128 -0.40 -28.34 6.28
N GLN A 129 0.39 -27.65 7.11
CA GLN A 129 1.51 -28.26 7.83
C GLN A 129 1.06 -29.39 8.76
N ARG A 130 -0.04 -29.21 9.50
CA ARG A 130 -0.59 -30.28 10.37
C ARG A 130 -1.12 -31.48 9.57
N LEU A 131 -1.71 -31.25 8.39
CA LEU A 131 -2.18 -32.33 7.53
C LEU A 131 -1.04 -33.11 6.87
N LEU A 132 0.09 -32.44 6.62
CA LEU A 132 1.29 -33.04 6.05
C LEU A 132 2.24 -33.60 7.11
N ASP A 133 1.91 -33.50 8.39
CA ASP A 133 2.72 -34.02 9.49
C ASP A 133 2.76 -35.56 9.41
N PRO A 134 3.93 -36.17 9.12
CA PRO A 134 4.07 -37.62 8.99
C PRO A 134 3.69 -38.38 10.26
N GLN A 135 3.76 -37.74 11.43
CA GLN A 135 3.38 -38.32 12.72
C GLN A 135 1.85 -38.54 12.82
N ALA A 136 1.03 -37.89 11.99
CA ALA A 136 -0.40 -38.17 11.90
C ALA A 136 -0.70 -39.56 11.28
N GLY A 137 0.25 -40.13 10.53
CA GLY A 137 0.17 -41.49 10.00
C GLY A 137 0.44 -42.58 11.04
N GLU A 138 1.19 -42.26 12.11
CA GLU A 138 1.46 -43.20 13.22
C GLU A 138 0.23 -43.46 14.10
N LEU A 139 -0.76 -42.56 14.10
CA LEU A 139 -2.05 -42.73 14.78
C LEU A 139 -2.90 -43.91 14.24
N TYR A 140 -2.61 -44.40 13.04
CA TYR A 140 -3.26 -45.58 12.45
C TYR A 140 -2.27 -46.73 12.19
N ALA A 141 -1.04 -46.64 12.70
CA ALA A 141 -0.12 -47.76 12.63
C ALA A 141 -0.61 -48.87 13.57
N PRO A 142 -0.78 -50.13 13.09
CA PRO A 142 -1.16 -51.22 13.97
C PRO A 142 -0.04 -51.45 14.98
N GLU A 143 -0.38 -51.38 16.27
CA GLU A 143 0.52 -51.79 17.35
C GLU A 143 0.77 -53.30 17.23
N TYR A 144 2.04 -53.70 17.14
CA TYR A 144 2.49 -55.09 17.19
C TYR A 144 2.86 -55.50 18.62
#